data_AF-A0A9Q7TJU6-F1
#
_entry.id   AF-A0A9Q7TJU6-F1
#
_cell.length_a   1.000
_cell.length_b   1.000
_cell.length_c   1.000
_cell.angle_alpha   90.00
_cell.angle_beta   90.00
_cell.angle_gamma   90.00
#
_symmetry.space_group_name_H-M   'P 1'
#
loop_
_entity.id
_entity.type
_entity.pdbx_description
1 polymer ?
#
loop_
_entity_poly.entity_id
_entity_poly.type
_entity_poly.pdbx_seq_one_letter_code
_entity_poly.pdbx_strand_id
1 'polypeptide(L)'
;MFRQALSTSTRSAARASAKQRGTVAQIRFASGGSSYNQPTGYLFGEKVPKGGKRQKEDWENMWYIGLFGGMAFAGVVLMYKPDTSIQSWAMVEARKRLEASGDIWQYKPSPNSGHPNGV
;
A
#
# COMPACT_ATOMS: atom_id res chain seq x y z
N MET A 1 18.55 61.44 46.57
CA MET A 1 17.36 60.56 46.66
C MET A 1 17.69 59.24 45.98
N PHE A 2 17.41 58.13 46.68
CA PHE A 2 17.27 56.73 46.24
C PHE A 2 18.25 56.15 45.21
N ARG A 3 19.26 55.35 45.60
CA ARG A 3 19.27 53.98 46.17
C ARG A 3 19.46 52.92 45.08
N GLN A 4 20.56 52.20 45.24
CA GLN A 4 21.01 51.02 44.52
C GLN A 4 19.93 49.93 44.47
N ALA A 5 19.87 49.18 43.37
CA ALA A 5 19.21 47.88 43.35
C ALA A 5 20.08 46.89 42.55
N LEU A 6 20.83 46.09 43.29
CA LEU A 6 21.38 44.81 42.83
C LEU A 6 20.20 43.88 42.52
N SER A 7 19.99 43.55 41.25
CA SER A 7 19.00 42.54 40.89
C SER A 7 19.68 41.18 40.78
N THR A 8 19.49 40.40 41.83
CA THR A 8 19.91 39.01 42.00
C THR A 8 19.30 38.13 40.90
N SER A 9 20.13 37.60 40.01
CA SER A 9 19.69 36.64 39.00
C SER A 9 19.57 35.25 39.65
N THR A 10 18.33 34.83 39.92
CA THR A 10 18.00 33.51 40.44
C THR A 10 18.21 32.45 39.36
N ARG A 11 19.22 31.57 39.52
CA ARG A 11 19.39 30.39 38.68
C ARG A 11 18.22 29.43 38.91
N SER A 12 17.33 29.33 37.93
CA SER A 12 16.29 28.31 37.92
C SER A 12 16.95 26.93 37.73
N ALA A 13 16.92 26.11 38.77
CA ALA A 13 17.31 24.71 38.67
C ALA A 13 16.28 23.96 37.81
N ALA A 14 16.58 23.79 36.53
CA ALA A 14 15.82 22.91 35.67
C ALA A 14 15.96 21.47 36.18
N ARG A 15 14.88 20.91 36.72
CA ARG A 15 14.77 19.48 36.99
C ARG A 15 14.74 18.78 35.63
N ALA A 16 15.88 18.24 35.22
CA ALA A 16 15.92 17.34 34.07
C ALA A 16 15.11 16.09 34.43
N SER A 17 13.89 15.98 33.90
CA SER A 17 13.17 14.72 33.86
C SER A 17 14.04 13.73 33.09
N ALA A 18 14.63 12.78 33.81
CA ALA A 18 15.34 11.67 33.20
C ALA A 18 14.35 10.93 32.30
N LYS A 19 14.52 11.08 30.98
CA LYS A 19 13.85 10.26 29.98
C LYS A 19 14.12 8.82 30.37
N GLN A 20 13.10 8.10 30.83
CA GLN A 20 13.14 6.64 30.94
C GLN A 20 13.50 6.14 29.54
N ARG A 21 14.74 5.70 29.36
CA ARG A 21 15.16 5.02 28.15
C ARG A 21 14.27 3.79 28.07
N GLY A 22 13.41 3.74 27.05
CA GLY A 22 12.60 2.57 26.76
C GLY A 22 13.52 1.36 26.83
N THR A 23 13.15 0.37 27.63
CA THR A 23 13.80 -0.92 27.65
C THR A 23 13.79 -1.42 26.22
N VAL A 24 14.94 -1.37 25.56
CA VAL A 24 15.17 -2.03 24.27
C VAL A 24 14.69 -3.46 24.50
N ALA A 25 13.64 -3.86 23.80
CA ALA A 25 13.17 -5.22 23.82
C ALA A 25 14.39 -6.09 23.55
N GLN A 26 14.81 -6.84 24.57
CA GLN A 26 15.84 -7.86 24.45
C GLN A 26 15.27 -8.91 23.51
N ILE A 27 15.48 -8.72 22.21
CA ILE A 27 15.33 -9.78 21.22
C ILE A 27 16.42 -10.78 21.59
N ARG A 28 16.04 -11.75 22.43
CA ARG A 28 16.87 -12.92 22.67
C ARG A 28 16.86 -13.71 21.37
N PHE A 29 17.84 -13.48 20.51
CA PHE A 29 18.25 -14.51 19.56
C PHE A 29 18.63 -15.72 20.42
N ALA A 30 17.76 -16.73 20.45
CA ALA A 30 17.94 -17.92 21.25
C ALA A 30 19.25 -18.60 20.82
N SER A 31 20.33 -18.37 21.57
CA SER A 31 21.61 -19.06 21.42
C SER A 31 21.58 -20.43 22.11
N GLY A 32 20.47 -21.16 21.94
CA GLY A 32 20.34 -22.57 22.31
C GLY A 32 20.07 -23.32 21.02
N GLY A 33 21.02 -24.16 20.60
CA GLY A 33 20.90 -24.92 19.36
C GLY A 33 19.54 -25.60 19.25
N SER A 34 18.93 -25.51 18.07
CA SER A 34 17.68 -26.20 17.76
C SER A 34 17.77 -27.64 18.25
N SER A 35 16.99 -28.00 19.28
CA SER A 35 16.87 -29.38 19.73
C SER A 35 16.52 -30.25 18.53
N TYR A 36 17.27 -31.33 18.32
CA TYR A 36 17.06 -32.24 17.20
C TYR A 36 15.60 -32.71 17.18
N ASN A 37 14.84 -32.24 16.19
CA ASN A 37 13.44 -32.61 16.03
C ASN A 37 13.42 -33.97 15.30
N GLN A 38 13.18 -35.03 16.06
CA GLN A 38 13.07 -36.38 15.51
C GLN A 38 11.90 -36.42 14.51
N PRO A 39 12.00 -37.20 13.43
CA PRO A 39 10.92 -37.34 12.45
C PRO A 39 9.69 -37.97 13.10
N THR A 40 8.81 -37.14 13.66
CA THR A 40 7.66 -37.52 14.49
C THR A 40 6.34 -37.51 13.71
N GLY A 41 6.37 -37.12 12.43
CA GLY A 41 5.17 -37.01 11.59
C GLY A 41 4.28 -35.80 11.90
N TYR A 42 4.71 -34.92 12.81
CA TYR A 42 3.97 -33.69 13.14
C TYR A 42 4.45 -32.51 12.29
N LEU A 43 3.51 -31.82 11.65
CA LEU A 43 3.79 -30.59 10.91
C LEU A 43 4.29 -29.52 11.90
N PHE A 44 5.54 -29.09 11.75
CA PHE A 44 6.23 -28.10 12.61
C PHE A 44 6.52 -28.54 14.06
N GLY A 45 6.49 -29.86 14.36
CA GLY A 45 6.81 -30.37 15.70
C GLY A 45 5.73 -30.11 16.76
N GLU A 46 4.58 -29.59 16.35
CA GLU A 46 3.45 -29.32 17.24
C GLU A 46 2.52 -30.53 17.29
N LYS A 47 2.25 -31.02 18.51
CA LYS A 47 1.27 -32.08 18.72
C LYS A 47 -0.11 -31.49 18.50
N VAL A 48 -0.70 -31.77 17.34
CA VAL A 48 -2.10 -31.42 17.05
C VAL A 48 -2.95 -31.96 18.21
N PRO A 49 -3.77 -31.14 18.89
CA PRO A 49 -4.68 -31.63 19.92
C PRO A 49 -5.47 -32.80 19.33
N LYS A 50 -5.46 -33.96 19.99
CA LYS A 50 -6.17 -35.15 19.50
C LYS A 50 -7.64 -34.79 19.28
N GLY A 51 -8.07 -34.66 18.02
CA GLY A 51 -9.43 -34.28 17.62
C GLY A 51 -9.71 -32.77 17.47
N GLY A 52 -8.72 -31.89 17.61
CA GLY A 52 -8.89 -30.44 17.54
C GLY A 52 -8.32 -29.79 16.28
N LYS A 53 -8.93 -28.68 15.85
CA LYS A 53 -8.42 -27.81 14.77
C LYS A 53 -7.22 -27.00 15.28
N ARG A 54 -6.24 -26.74 14.40
CA ARG A 54 -5.09 -25.86 14.67
C ARG A 54 -5.60 -24.48 15.11
N GLN A 55 -5.06 -23.92 16.19
CA GLN A 55 -5.42 -22.57 16.61
C GLN A 55 -4.88 -21.57 15.59
N LYS A 56 -5.66 -20.54 15.30
CA LYS A 56 -5.24 -19.47 14.41
C LYS A 56 -4.19 -18.64 15.14
N GLU A 57 -3.04 -18.44 14.51
CA GLU A 57 -2.00 -17.57 15.07
C GLU A 57 -2.39 -16.10 14.92
N ASP A 58 -2.04 -15.25 15.91
CA ASP A 58 -2.41 -13.83 15.91
C ASP A 58 -1.86 -13.06 14.68
N TRP A 59 -0.73 -13.50 14.12
CA TRP A 59 -0.13 -12.89 12.94
C TRP A 59 -0.91 -13.18 11.65
N GLU A 60 -1.64 -14.29 11.57
CA GLU A 60 -2.37 -14.68 10.36
C GLU A 60 -3.44 -13.65 10.04
N ASN A 61 -4.13 -13.13 11.06
CA ASN A 61 -5.12 -12.06 10.89
C ASN A 61 -4.51 -10.80 10.27
N MET A 62 -3.36 -10.35 10.79
CA MET A 62 -2.66 -9.18 10.26
C MET A 62 -2.22 -9.41 8.80
N TRP A 63 -1.74 -10.61 8.48
CA TRP A 63 -1.36 -10.97 7.12
C TRP A 63 -2.54 -10.97 6.16
N TYR A 64 -3.67 -11.58 6.55
CA TYR A 64 -4.87 -11.59 5.72
C TYR A 64 -5.44 -10.18 5.51
N ILE A 65 -5.47 -9.35 6.55
CA ILE A 65 -5.93 -7.96 6.42
C ILE A 65 -4.96 -7.16 5.54
N GLY A 66 -3.65 -7.32 5.71
CA GLY A 66 -2.65 -6.64 4.90
C GLY A 66 -2.73 -7.06 3.42
N LEU A 67 -2.78 -8.35 3.14
CA LEU A 67 -2.85 -8.87 1.78
C LEU A 67 -4.17 -8.51 1.11
N PHE A 68 -5.30 -8.91 1.69
CA PHE A 68 -6.60 -8.68 1.06
C PHE A 68 -7.03 -7.22 1.12
N GLY A 69 -6.72 -6.50 2.20
CA GLY A 69 -6.92 -5.07 2.28
C GLY A 69 -6.06 -4.32 1.27
N GLY A 70 -4.79 -4.71 1.10
CA GLY A 70 -3.90 -4.15 0.08
C GLY A 70 -4.38 -4.43 -1.34
N MET A 71 -4.83 -5.64 -1.64
CA MET A 71 -5.41 -6.00 -2.94
C MET A 71 -6.70 -5.22 -3.23
N ALA A 72 -7.60 -5.12 -2.25
CA ALA A 72 -8.83 -4.34 -2.39
C ALA A 72 -8.52 -2.85 -2.62
N PHE A 73 -7.59 -2.30 -1.84
CA PHE A 73 -7.13 -0.92 -2.00
C PHE A 73 -6.52 -0.68 -3.39
N ALA A 74 -5.63 -1.58 -3.85
CA ALA A 74 -5.05 -1.50 -5.17
C ALA A 74 -6.11 -1.58 -6.27
N GLY A 75 -7.11 -2.46 -6.11
CA GLY A 75 -8.25 -2.55 -7.03
C GLY A 75 -9.02 -1.24 -7.14
N VAL A 76 -9.35 -0.61 -6.01
CA VAL A 76 -10.04 0.69 -5.99
C VAL A 76 -9.18 1.77 -6.65
N VAL A 77 -7.90 1.86 -6.31
CA VAL A 77 -6.98 2.86 -6.90
C VAL A 77 -6.88 2.71 -8.42
N LEU A 78 -6.76 1.47 -8.91
CA LEU A 78 -6.70 1.20 -10.35
C LEU A 78 -8.02 1.50 -11.06
N MET A 79 -9.15 1.25 -10.41
CA MET A 79 -10.48 1.54 -10.96
C MET A 79 -10.75 3.04 -11.12
N TYR A 80 -10.30 3.86 -10.17
CA TYR A 80 -10.47 5.31 -10.20
C TYR A 80 -9.25 6.06 -10.76
N LYS A 81 -8.28 5.35 -11.35
CA LYS A 81 -7.12 5.97 -11.96
C LYS A 81 -7.57 6.88 -13.12
N PRO A 82 -7.13 8.14 -13.18
CA PRO A 82 -7.51 9.03 -14.28
C PRO A 82 -6.93 8.54 -15.61
N ASP A 83 -7.67 8.74 -16.69
CA ASP A 83 -7.22 8.45 -18.05
C ASP A 83 -6.11 9.42 -18.45
N THR A 84 -4.86 9.00 -18.31
CA THR A 84 -3.67 9.76 -18.72
C THR A 84 -3.15 9.34 -20.10
N SER A 85 -3.98 8.69 -20.92
CA SER A 85 -3.58 8.21 -22.24
C SER A 85 -3.57 9.36 -23.26
N ILE A 86 -2.51 9.46 -24.07
CA ILE A 86 -2.42 10.49 -25.12
C ILE A 86 -3.47 10.29 -26.22
N GLN A 87 -3.92 9.04 -26.40
CA GLN A 87 -4.88 8.66 -27.42
C GLN A 87 -6.26 9.28 -27.17
N SER A 88 -6.72 9.37 -25.91
CA SER A 88 -8.02 9.97 -25.59
C SER A 88 -8.06 11.45 -25.99
N TRP A 89 -6.99 12.19 -25.70
CA TRP A 89 -6.83 13.57 -26.17
C TRP A 89 -6.74 13.64 -27.70
N ALA A 90 -5.88 12.82 -28.30
CA ALA A 90 -5.64 12.84 -29.73
C ALA A 90 -6.91 12.53 -30.55
N MET A 91 -7.76 11.62 -30.08
CA MET A 91 -9.02 11.29 -30.76
C MET A 91 -10.04 12.43 -30.70
N VAL A 92 -10.16 13.11 -29.55
CA VAL A 92 -11.06 14.27 -29.42
C VAL A 92 -10.58 15.42 -30.30
N GLU A 93 -9.28 15.69 -30.30
CA GLU A 93 -8.67 16.74 -31.13
C GLU A 93 -8.78 16.40 -32.62
N ALA A 94 -8.50 15.15 -33.01
CA ALA A 94 -8.65 14.70 -34.39
C ALA A 94 -10.10 14.85 -34.87
N ARG A 95 -11.09 14.48 -34.04
CA ARG A 95 -12.51 14.68 -34.35
C ARG A 95 -12.83 16.15 -34.55
N LYS A 96 -12.38 17.02 -33.65
CA LYS A 96 -12.61 18.47 -33.74
C LYS A 96 -12.03 19.06 -35.03
N ARG A 97 -10.83 18.63 -35.44
CA ARG A 97 -10.22 19.07 -36.71
C ARG A 97 -10.98 18.55 -37.92
N LEU A 98 -11.52 17.34 -37.83
CA LEU A 98 -12.26 16.72 -38.91
C LEU A 98 -13.66 17.35 -39.09
N GLU A 99 -14.33 17.71 -37.98
CA GLU A 99 -15.56 18.50 -38.00
C GLU A 99 -15.31 19.90 -38.59
N ALA A 100 -14.15 20.49 -38.32
CA ALA A 100 -13.76 21.78 -38.89
C ALA A 100 -13.39 21.71 -40.38
N SER A 101 -12.75 20.63 -40.84
CA SER A 101 -12.43 20.44 -42.27
C SER A 101 -13.63 19.94 -43.09
N GLY A 102 -14.61 19.31 -42.44
CA GLY A 102 -15.81 18.79 -43.11
C GLY A 102 -15.54 17.58 -44.01
N ASP A 103 -14.37 16.95 -43.88
CA ASP A 103 -13.96 15.84 -44.73
C ASP A 103 -14.67 14.54 -44.38
N ILE A 104 -14.95 13.73 -45.40
CA ILE A 104 -15.62 12.44 -45.26
C ILE A 104 -14.59 11.43 -44.72
N TRP A 105 -14.61 11.18 -43.41
CA TRP A 105 -13.72 10.20 -42.76
C TRP A 105 -14.15 8.75 -42.95
N GLN A 106 -15.41 8.54 -43.32
CA GLN A 106 -15.95 7.21 -43.59
C GLN A 106 -15.52 6.75 -44.98
N TYR A 107 -15.02 5.52 -45.03
CA TYR A 107 -14.70 4.86 -46.28
C TYR A 107 -15.95 4.76 -47.16
N LYS A 108 -15.87 5.25 -48.39
CA LYS A 108 -16.89 5.02 -49.41
C LYS A 108 -16.54 3.74 -50.17
N PRO A 109 -17.35 2.66 -50.07
CA PRO A 109 -17.10 1.45 -50.83
C PRO A 109 -17.14 1.71 -52.33
N SER A 110 -16.26 1.05 -53.09
CA SER A 110 -16.35 1.09 -54.53
C SER A 110 -17.58 0.30 -55.02
N PRO A 111 -18.21 0.68 -56.14
CA PRO A 111 -19.42 0.02 -56.64
C PRO A 111 -19.28 -1.49 -56.88
N ASN A 112 -18.05 -1.98 -57.10
CA ASN A 112 -17.75 -3.39 -57.41
C ASN A 112 -17.33 -4.21 -56.17
N SER A 113 -17.45 -3.66 -54.96
CA SER A 113 -17.00 -4.33 -53.72
C SER A 113 -17.97 -5.41 -53.18
N GLY A 114 -19.13 -5.63 -53.82
CA GLY A 114 -20.17 -6.55 -53.35
C GLY A 114 -20.98 -6.04 -52.15
N HIS A 115 -20.54 -4.96 -51.51
CA HIS A 115 -21.18 -4.30 -50.36
C HIS A 115 -21.39 -2.81 -50.63
N PRO A 116 -22.38 -2.44 -51.48
CA PRO A 116 -22.56 -1.06 -51.95
C PRO A 116 -22.95 -0.06 -50.84
N ASN A 117 -23.42 -0.53 -49.69
CA ASN A 117 -23.85 0.30 -48.56
C ASN A 117 -22.93 0.16 -47.32
N GLY A 118 -21.74 -0.43 -47.46
CA GLY A 118 -20.88 -0.83 -46.35
C GLY A 118 -21.15 -2.25 -45.87
N VAL A 119 -20.27 -2.77 -45.00
CA VAL A 119 -20.42 -4.08 -44.33
C VAL A 119 -21.50 -4.06 -43.26
#